data_AF-A0A7C3DUH0-F1
#
_entry.id   AF-A0A7C3DUH0-F1
#
_cell.length_a   1.000
_cell.length_b   1.000
_cell.length_c   1.000
_cell.angle_alpha   90.00
_cell.angle_beta   90.00
_cell.angle_gamma   90.00
#
_symmetry.space_group_name_H-M   'P 1'
#
loop_
_entity.id
_entity.type
_entity.pdbx_description
1 polymer ?
#
loop_
_entity_poly.entity_id
_entity_poly.type
_entity_poly.pdbx_seq_one_letter_code
_entity_poly.pdbx_strand_id
1 'polypeptide(L)'
;MFFRVILSAFAIILSIGSMPLFGEDSADPRLDQLVTIESTDARLYAVLEEISRKTGVRVYAGSNSKDWKVRDIPIVVCAKDVPLGKLLKAIAESTHLILSSEVVNDKKVYRIWRDKKSERAMTDYFSERREVALKLAKWSWDAAAKFKDIPQSSFDIPQNDIWSRKMLTDAFAKETSRLIALLGTDVRDRVLAGEKVRLRLSDSSGAMKAAISDFLRASWQSSYANSLPYSEDWSIPTQEDYSSAVIVIGASGLVTFSKDFNSIPSVYINVFGSIPFSGYGVDTLSSLVRRAKNTGLPNPPEMPKLPDLEQSDFSNDFWKTKISLEAPKDKKPLTYADLAVAVAKAAGCTIVFEDYHSHKHEANTESRFVKDTTLSAALLGNCHIAWKLDPESKIIIGRDRDWIACQSRLIPESLLNRLQKLVDGSGALLDDVTPLANYDEQAQMEWITQSRSLGCLGMPFSGDDRLLWAFYDSLTPQAKSQALSEAGLPLAGFNIEALSAMFAERNRARDSDYVNPDDPDYIAKRRYWEIPSDPSLIPGFVLRVRSNEYEIQAGRKASYYNLEISGVREGGAFSVTLSGPGMQFPVYSLKRTQELFKKPN
;
A
#
# COMPACT_ATOMS: atom_id res chain seq x y z
N MET A 1 -41.51 -49.90 12.60
CA MET A 1 -41.90 -48.86 13.58
C MET A 1 -40.66 -48.13 14.11
N PHE A 2 -39.76 -47.61 13.24
CA PHE A 2 -38.55 -46.88 13.67
C PHE A 2 -37.90 -46.06 12.53
N PHE A 3 -38.70 -45.43 11.65
CA PHE A 3 -38.19 -44.54 10.60
C PHE A 3 -39.24 -43.46 10.29
N ARG A 4 -39.40 -42.46 11.18
CA ARG A 4 -40.28 -41.29 10.91
C ARG A 4 -40.10 -40.05 11.80
N VAL A 5 -38.93 -39.82 12.42
CA VAL A 5 -38.73 -38.67 13.34
C VAL A 5 -37.54 -37.74 12.99
N ILE A 6 -36.82 -37.96 11.89
CA ILE A 6 -35.72 -37.04 11.48
C ILE A 6 -36.04 -36.44 10.12
N LEU A 7 -37.08 -35.61 10.02
CA LEU A 7 -37.35 -34.83 8.81
C LEU A 7 -38.07 -33.48 9.07
N SER A 8 -38.01 -32.95 10.30
CA SER A 8 -38.65 -31.67 10.64
C SER A 8 -37.72 -30.65 11.34
N ALA A 9 -36.41 -30.89 11.36
CA ALA A 9 -35.42 -29.97 11.94
C ALA A 9 -34.43 -29.38 10.92
N PHE A 10 -34.55 -29.71 9.63
CA PHE A 10 -33.63 -29.25 8.57
C PHE A 10 -34.28 -28.32 7.53
N ALA A 11 -35.38 -27.64 7.90
CA ALA A 11 -36.10 -26.68 7.06
C ALA A 11 -36.25 -25.30 7.73
N ILE A 12 -35.31 -24.89 8.60
CA ILE A 12 -35.30 -23.56 9.26
C ILE A 12 -34.00 -22.77 8.98
N ILE A 13 -33.05 -23.31 8.22
CA ILE A 13 -31.82 -22.59 7.86
C ILE A 13 -31.62 -22.70 6.35
N LEU A 14 -32.38 -21.91 5.58
CA LEU A 14 -32.06 -21.42 4.21
C LEU A 14 -33.21 -20.55 3.68
N SER A 15 -33.81 -19.75 4.57
CA SER A 15 -34.60 -18.59 4.19
C SER A 15 -34.07 -17.39 4.98
N ILE A 16 -32.79 -17.06 4.75
CA ILE A 16 -32.34 -15.69 4.94
C ILE A 16 -32.92 -14.94 3.74
N GLY A 17 -34.24 -14.74 3.79
CA GLY A 17 -34.92 -13.79 2.93
C GLY A 17 -34.24 -12.45 3.10
N SER A 18 -34.11 -11.72 1.99
CA SER A 18 -33.79 -10.31 1.97
C SER A 18 -34.52 -9.61 3.11
N MET A 19 -33.84 -9.36 4.23
CA MET A 19 -34.40 -8.51 5.27
C MET A 19 -34.67 -7.17 4.57
N PRO A 20 -35.92 -6.70 4.54
CA PRO A 20 -36.19 -5.38 4.01
C PRO A 20 -35.33 -4.41 4.81
N LEU A 21 -34.32 -3.83 4.15
CA LEU A 21 -33.33 -2.92 4.75
C LEU A 21 -33.99 -1.64 5.30
N PHE A 22 -35.28 -1.50 5.06
CA PHE A 22 -36.21 -0.61 5.73
C PHE A 22 -37.47 -1.42 5.99
N GLY A 23 -37.70 -1.86 7.23
CA GLY A 23 -39.08 -2.11 7.66
C GLY A 23 -39.87 -0.82 7.39
N GLU A 24 -41.17 -0.92 7.09
CA GLU A 24 -42.09 0.22 6.96
C GLU A 24 -42.29 0.97 8.30
N ASP A 25 -41.19 1.22 9.02
CA ASP A 25 -41.06 2.26 10.02
C ASP A 25 -41.46 3.56 9.33
N SER A 26 -42.51 4.19 9.86
CA SER A 26 -42.94 5.53 9.49
C SER A 26 -41.73 6.43 9.19
N ALA A 27 -41.69 7.00 7.98
CA ALA A 27 -40.61 7.87 7.54
C ALA A 27 -40.29 8.90 8.63
N ASP A 28 -39.06 8.91 9.15
CA ASP A 28 -38.63 9.85 10.18
C ASP A 28 -38.53 11.25 9.55
N PRO A 29 -39.47 12.18 9.84
CA PRO A 29 -39.54 13.46 9.13
C PRO A 29 -38.31 14.34 9.34
N ARG A 30 -37.50 14.04 10.36
CA ARG A 30 -36.20 14.71 10.57
C ARG A 30 -35.21 14.40 9.43
N LEU A 31 -35.39 13.33 8.66
CA LEU A 31 -34.53 13.01 7.52
C LEU A 31 -34.84 13.87 6.28
N ASP A 32 -35.97 14.57 6.26
CA ASP A 32 -36.36 15.45 5.15
C ASP A 32 -35.76 16.86 5.26
N GLN A 33 -35.15 17.19 6.41
CA GLN A 33 -34.50 18.49 6.60
C GLN A 33 -33.37 18.68 5.58
N LEU A 34 -33.31 19.88 5.01
CA LEU A 34 -32.29 20.21 4.02
C LEU A 34 -30.97 20.57 4.73
N VAL A 35 -29.87 19.99 4.26
CA VAL A 35 -28.55 20.15 4.84
C VAL A 35 -27.60 20.75 3.81
N THR A 36 -26.84 21.75 4.26
CA THR A 36 -25.73 22.34 3.52
C THR A 36 -24.44 22.18 4.31
N ILE A 37 -23.46 21.48 3.73
CA ILE A 37 -22.16 21.16 4.33
C ILE A 37 -21.10 21.07 3.23
N GLU A 38 -19.91 21.56 3.55
CA GLU A 38 -18.74 21.50 2.67
C GLU A 38 -17.55 21.03 3.52
N SER A 39 -16.92 19.94 3.10
CA SER A 39 -15.79 19.33 3.77
C SER A 39 -14.89 18.65 2.73
N THR A 40 -13.65 19.11 2.62
CA THR A 40 -12.66 18.64 1.62
C THR A 40 -11.54 17.80 2.21
N ASP A 41 -11.37 17.83 3.53
CA ASP A 41 -10.23 17.25 4.22
C ASP A 41 -10.63 16.78 5.62
N ALA A 42 -11.66 15.92 5.69
CA ALA A 42 -12.17 15.42 6.96
C ALA A 42 -12.32 13.90 6.98
N ARG A 43 -12.23 13.37 8.19
CA ARG A 43 -12.60 11.99 8.48
C ARG A 43 -14.11 11.86 8.63
N LEU A 44 -14.64 10.68 8.35
CA LEU A 44 -16.06 10.37 8.40
C LEU A 44 -16.70 10.80 9.72
N TYR A 45 -16.07 10.51 10.87
CA TYR A 45 -16.64 10.89 12.16
C TYR A 45 -16.83 12.41 12.31
N ALA A 46 -15.89 13.22 11.82
CA ALA A 46 -15.95 14.68 11.93
C ALA A 46 -17.09 15.25 11.08
N VAL A 47 -17.28 14.71 9.87
CA VAL A 47 -18.40 15.08 9.00
C VAL A 47 -19.74 14.72 9.64
N LEU A 48 -19.87 13.51 10.20
CA LEU A 48 -21.13 13.09 10.85
C LEU A 48 -21.41 13.86 12.14
N GLU A 49 -20.37 14.26 12.88
CA GLU A 49 -20.50 15.14 14.05
C GLU A 49 -20.99 16.53 13.65
N GLU A 50 -20.44 17.11 12.57
CA GLU A 50 -20.91 18.39 12.05
C GLU A 50 -22.37 18.31 11.59
N ILE A 51 -22.74 17.26 10.85
CA ILE A 51 -24.13 17.01 10.45
C ILE A 51 -25.02 16.93 11.70
N SER A 52 -24.60 16.17 12.71
CA SER A 52 -25.36 16.03 13.95
C SER A 52 -25.57 17.36 14.66
N ARG A 53 -24.52 18.19 14.72
CA ARG A 53 -24.57 19.54 15.30
C ARG A 53 -25.53 20.46 14.54
N LYS A 54 -25.53 20.42 13.21
CA LYS A 54 -26.39 21.28 12.38
C LYS A 54 -27.86 20.87 12.39
N THR A 55 -28.13 19.57 12.48
CA THR A 55 -29.48 19.01 12.27
C THR A 55 -30.19 18.59 13.56
N GLY A 56 -29.46 18.48 14.67
CA GLY A 56 -29.95 17.91 15.92
C GLY A 56 -30.21 16.39 15.85
N VAL A 57 -30.00 15.75 14.70
CA VAL A 57 -30.12 14.30 14.51
C VAL A 57 -28.80 13.65 14.89
N ARG A 58 -28.82 12.69 15.81
CA ARG A 58 -27.59 12.00 16.23
C ARG A 58 -27.18 10.99 15.18
N VAL A 59 -26.01 11.19 14.58
CA VAL A 59 -25.40 10.29 13.60
C VAL A 59 -24.01 9.88 14.07
N TYR A 60 -23.74 8.58 14.10
CA TYR A 60 -22.47 8.01 14.56
C TYR A 60 -21.73 7.29 13.43
N ALA A 61 -20.39 7.36 13.46
CA ALA A 61 -19.51 6.57 12.60
C ALA A 61 -18.99 5.35 13.36
N GLY A 62 -19.09 4.18 12.75
CA GLY A 62 -18.62 2.90 13.30
C GLY A 62 -19.59 2.26 14.28
N SER A 63 -19.29 1.01 14.65
CA SER A 63 -20.04 0.24 15.64
C SER A 63 -19.97 0.83 17.05
N ASN A 64 -18.86 1.50 17.38
CA ASN A 64 -18.64 2.19 18.65
C ASN A 64 -17.49 3.22 18.51
N SER A 65 -17.17 3.93 19.59
CA SER A 65 -16.10 4.94 19.60
C SER A 65 -14.69 4.38 19.39
N LYS A 66 -14.46 3.07 19.49
CA LYS A 66 -13.14 2.44 19.22
C LYS A 66 -13.00 1.96 17.78
N ASP A 67 -14.05 2.04 16.97
CA ASP A 67 -14.08 1.57 15.58
C ASP A 67 -13.41 2.58 14.63
N TRP A 68 -12.11 2.82 14.86
CA TRP A 68 -11.34 3.80 14.11
C TRP A 68 -11.26 3.47 12.62
N LYS A 69 -11.32 2.19 12.23
CA LYS A 69 -11.26 1.75 10.82
C LYS A 69 -12.44 2.26 9.98
N VAL A 70 -13.58 2.53 10.62
CA VAL A 70 -14.71 3.20 9.99
C VAL A 70 -14.66 4.71 10.21
N ARG A 71 -14.42 5.14 11.45
CA ARG A 71 -14.43 6.55 11.84
C ARG A 71 -13.44 7.38 11.03
N ASP A 72 -12.26 6.83 10.78
CA ASP A 72 -11.13 7.53 10.18
C ASP A 72 -11.06 7.32 8.66
N ILE A 73 -12.16 6.92 8.01
CA ILE A 73 -12.23 6.95 6.53
C ILE A 73 -12.22 8.42 6.07
N PRO A 74 -11.28 8.84 5.20
CA PRO A 74 -11.27 10.18 4.64
C PRO A 74 -12.41 10.32 3.63
N ILE A 75 -13.19 11.40 3.75
CA ILE A 75 -14.37 11.63 2.91
C ILE A 75 -14.48 13.11 2.54
N VAL A 76 -14.90 13.35 1.31
CA VAL A 76 -15.26 14.66 0.79
C VAL A 76 -16.77 14.75 0.66
N VAL A 77 -17.34 15.82 1.19
CA VAL A 77 -18.78 16.11 1.11
C VAL A 77 -18.97 17.55 0.72
N CYS A 78 -19.58 17.77 -0.44
CA CYS A 78 -20.06 19.08 -0.88
C CYS A 78 -21.55 18.97 -1.15
N ALA A 79 -22.37 19.28 -0.14
CA ALA A 79 -23.82 19.20 -0.22
C ALA A 79 -24.45 20.57 -0.04
N LYS A 80 -25.44 20.89 -0.87
CA LYS A 80 -26.24 22.11 -0.76
C LYS A 80 -27.72 21.76 -0.84
N ASP A 81 -28.43 22.10 0.23
CA ASP A 81 -29.88 21.96 0.36
C ASP A 81 -30.40 20.54 0.02
N VAL A 82 -29.70 19.51 0.53
CA VAL A 82 -30.05 18.09 0.30
C VAL A 82 -30.79 17.52 1.50
N PRO A 83 -31.88 16.75 1.31
CA PRO A 83 -32.51 16.01 2.39
C PRO A 83 -31.51 15.13 3.15
N LEU A 84 -31.45 15.27 4.48
CA LEU A 84 -30.50 14.56 5.34
C LEU A 84 -30.48 13.05 5.07
N GLY A 85 -31.63 12.40 4.90
CA GLY A 85 -31.70 10.97 4.61
C GLY A 85 -30.98 10.58 3.31
N LYS A 86 -31.10 11.39 2.26
CA LYS A 86 -30.39 11.17 0.98
C LYS A 86 -28.89 11.38 1.14
N LEU A 87 -28.49 12.41 1.89
CA LEU A 87 -27.07 12.67 2.18
C LEU A 87 -26.42 11.53 2.97
N LEU A 88 -27.07 11.05 4.04
CA LEU A 88 -26.55 9.93 4.84
C LEU A 88 -26.43 8.64 4.03
N LYS A 89 -27.40 8.37 3.15
CA LYS A 89 -27.35 7.24 2.23
C LYS A 89 -26.19 7.38 1.24
N ALA A 90 -25.99 8.56 0.66
CA ALA A 90 -24.87 8.83 -0.24
C ALA A 90 -23.51 8.65 0.44
N ILE A 91 -23.36 9.09 1.70
CA ILE A 91 -22.15 8.88 2.51
C ILE A 91 -21.90 7.39 2.78
N ALA A 92 -22.94 6.64 3.17
CA ALA A 92 -22.81 5.20 3.40
C ALA A 92 -22.43 4.47 2.10
N GLU A 93 -23.05 4.84 0.98
CA GLU A 93 -22.75 4.27 -0.33
C GLU A 93 -21.36 4.62 -0.86
N SER A 94 -20.86 5.83 -0.63
CA SER A 94 -19.50 6.21 -1.06
C SER A 94 -18.43 5.47 -0.26
N THR A 95 -18.71 5.18 1.02
CA THR A 95 -17.75 4.54 1.95
C THR A 95 -17.84 3.02 2.01
N HIS A 96 -18.73 2.42 1.22
CA HIS A 96 -19.03 0.98 1.25
C HIS A 96 -19.48 0.51 2.65
N LEU A 97 -20.25 1.34 3.34
CA LEU A 97 -20.78 1.09 4.69
C LEU A 97 -22.30 0.98 4.69
N ILE A 98 -22.84 0.53 5.82
CA ILE A 98 -24.28 0.39 6.02
C ILE A 98 -24.77 1.55 6.88
N LEU A 99 -25.82 2.21 6.39
CA LEU A 99 -26.63 3.10 7.20
C LEU A 99 -27.70 2.28 7.92
N SER A 100 -27.77 2.44 9.24
CA SER A 100 -28.79 1.82 10.09
C SER A 100 -29.35 2.83 11.07
N SER A 101 -30.51 2.51 11.65
CA SER A 101 -31.10 3.28 12.74
C SER A 101 -31.39 2.39 13.93
N GLU A 102 -31.22 2.93 15.13
CA GLU A 102 -31.57 2.28 16.41
C GLU A 102 -32.26 3.29 17.34
N VAL A 103 -33.04 2.81 18.30
CA VAL A 103 -33.67 3.66 19.32
C VAL A 103 -32.84 3.59 20.61
N VAL A 104 -32.28 4.72 21.04
CA VAL A 104 -31.48 4.85 22.26
C VAL A 104 -32.10 5.91 23.15
N ASN A 105 -32.54 5.51 24.35
CA ASN A 105 -33.27 6.39 25.30
C ASN A 105 -34.45 7.11 24.63
N ASP A 106 -35.33 6.34 23.99
CA ASP A 106 -36.52 6.81 23.25
C ASP A 106 -36.23 7.79 22.10
N LYS A 107 -34.97 7.90 21.68
CA LYS A 107 -34.55 8.73 20.55
C LYS A 107 -33.98 7.85 19.45
N LYS A 108 -34.53 7.96 18.24
CA LYS A 108 -33.95 7.32 17.05
C LYS A 108 -32.64 8.01 16.72
N VAL A 109 -31.58 7.21 16.59
CA VAL A 109 -30.22 7.61 16.23
C VAL A 109 -29.81 6.83 14.98
N TYR A 110 -28.89 7.41 14.21
CA TYR A 110 -28.40 6.82 12.96
C TYR A 110 -26.94 6.43 13.10
N ARG A 111 -26.55 5.37 12.40
CA ARG A 111 -25.18 4.85 12.45
C ARG A 111 -24.75 4.42 11.06
N ILE A 112 -23.59 4.91 10.62
CA ILE A 112 -22.89 4.46 9.43
C ILE A 112 -21.75 3.55 9.91
N TRP A 113 -21.82 2.25 9.60
CA TRP A 113 -20.90 1.25 10.15
C TRP A 113 -20.68 0.08 9.19
N ARG A 114 -19.67 -0.75 9.49
CA ARG A 114 -19.36 -1.95 8.71
C ARG A 114 -19.94 -3.18 9.39
N ASP A 115 -20.78 -3.92 8.70
CA ASP A 115 -21.30 -5.18 9.22
C ASP A 115 -20.30 -6.34 9.10
N LYS A 116 -20.58 -7.42 9.84
CA LYS A 116 -19.73 -8.63 9.83
C LYS A 116 -19.65 -9.27 8.45
N LYS A 117 -20.68 -9.11 7.61
CA LYS A 117 -20.69 -9.64 6.24
C LYS A 117 -19.67 -8.89 5.38
N SER A 118 -19.70 -7.56 5.39
CA SER A 118 -18.73 -6.71 4.68
C SER A 118 -17.31 -6.91 5.22
N GLU A 119 -17.15 -7.06 6.54
CA GLU A 119 -15.84 -7.36 7.16
C GLU A 119 -15.25 -8.71 6.69
N ARG A 120 -16.10 -9.75 6.62
CA ARG A 120 -15.70 -11.05 6.04
C ARG A 120 -15.38 -10.91 4.57
N ALA A 121 -16.22 -10.22 3.78
CA ALA A 121 -15.98 -10.01 2.36
C ALA A 121 -14.64 -9.31 2.08
N MET A 122 -14.23 -8.35 2.91
CA MET A 122 -12.88 -7.75 2.82
C MET A 122 -11.78 -8.78 3.11
N THR A 123 -11.95 -9.60 4.14
CA THR A 123 -10.99 -10.65 4.51
C THR A 123 -10.84 -11.71 3.42
N ASP A 124 -11.98 -12.15 2.86
CA ASP A 124 -12.07 -13.10 1.77
C ASP A 124 -11.45 -12.51 0.51
N TYR A 125 -11.75 -11.24 0.18
CA TYR A 125 -11.15 -10.53 -0.94
C TYR A 125 -9.62 -10.49 -0.86
N PHE A 126 -9.02 -10.25 0.31
CA PHE A 126 -7.55 -10.28 0.44
C PHE A 126 -6.97 -11.69 0.25
N SER A 127 -7.68 -12.70 0.75
CA SER A 127 -7.27 -14.10 0.62
C SER A 127 -7.33 -14.54 -0.86
N GLU A 128 -8.44 -14.25 -1.53
CA GLU A 128 -8.63 -14.50 -2.96
C GLU A 128 -7.66 -13.67 -3.82
N ARG A 129 -7.48 -12.38 -3.51
CA ARG A 129 -6.54 -11.49 -4.22
C ARG A 129 -5.11 -12.01 -4.10
N ARG A 130 -4.71 -12.55 -2.94
CA ARG A 130 -3.40 -13.17 -2.76
C ARG A 130 -3.25 -14.41 -3.63
N GLU A 131 -4.26 -15.28 -3.66
CA GLU A 131 -4.25 -16.48 -4.51
C GLU A 131 -4.21 -16.13 -5.99
N VAL A 132 -5.01 -15.17 -6.43
CA VAL A 132 -5.02 -14.70 -7.82
C VAL A 132 -3.73 -13.97 -8.16
N ALA A 133 -3.15 -13.19 -7.24
CA ALA A 133 -1.83 -12.58 -7.44
C ALA A 133 -0.76 -13.65 -7.66
N LEU A 134 -0.77 -14.75 -6.90
CA LEU A 134 0.15 -15.88 -7.13
C LEU A 134 -0.09 -16.56 -8.48
N LYS A 135 -1.35 -16.79 -8.85
CA LYS A 135 -1.71 -17.34 -10.17
C LYS A 135 -1.28 -16.41 -11.30
N LEU A 136 -1.46 -15.10 -11.14
CA LEU A 136 -1.13 -14.05 -12.10
C LEU A 136 0.38 -13.88 -12.21
N ALA A 137 1.11 -13.99 -11.10
CA ALA A 137 2.57 -14.05 -11.10
C ALA A 137 3.05 -15.28 -11.87
N LYS A 138 2.54 -16.48 -11.56
CA LYS A 138 2.86 -17.68 -12.33
C LYS A 138 2.57 -17.53 -13.83
N TRP A 139 1.41 -17.00 -14.17
CA TRP A 139 1.02 -16.72 -15.55
C TRP A 139 1.97 -15.71 -16.22
N SER A 140 2.31 -14.62 -15.53
CA SER A 140 3.20 -13.57 -16.04
C SER A 140 4.59 -14.12 -16.32
N TRP A 141 5.10 -15.00 -15.45
CA TRP A 141 6.35 -15.70 -15.67
C TRP A 141 6.30 -16.59 -16.92
N ASP A 142 5.26 -17.41 -17.05
CA ASP A 142 5.10 -18.33 -18.18
C ASP A 142 4.89 -17.56 -19.51
N ALA A 143 4.20 -16.43 -19.47
CA ALA A 143 4.02 -15.53 -20.61
C ALA A 143 5.35 -14.84 -20.97
N ALA A 144 6.07 -14.31 -19.98
CA ALA A 144 7.36 -13.68 -20.18
C ALA A 144 8.38 -14.67 -20.73
N ALA A 145 8.42 -15.93 -20.29
CA ALA A 145 9.31 -16.97 -20.83
C ALA A 145 9.08 -17.25 -22.33
N LYS A 146 7.83 -17.11 -22.80
CA LYS A 146 7.44 -17.37 -24.19
C LYS A 146 7.50 -16.15 -25.09
N PHE A 147 7.57 -14.95 -24.52
CA PHE A 147 7.46 -13.69 -25.25
C PHE A 147 8.51 -13.55 -26.37
N LYS A 148 9.73 -14.05 -26.18
CA LYS A 148 10.81 -14.08 -27.18
C LYS A 148 10.46 -14.86 -28.46
N ASP A 149 9.57 -15.83 -28.35
CA ASP A 149 9.19 -16.73 -29.44
C ASP A 149 7.94 -16.22 -30.19
N ILE A 150 7.30 -15.14 -29.72
CA ILE A 150 6.10 -14.58 -30.34
C ILE A 150 6.52 -13.57 -31.42
N PRO A 151 6.19 -13.82 -32.70
CA PRO A 151 6.46 -12.86 -33.77
C PRO A 151 5.75 -11.53 -33.52
N GLN A 152 6.39 -10.41 -33.84
CA GLN A 152 5.77 -9.09 -33.72
C GLN A 152 4.46 -8.99 -34.52
N SER A 153 4.36 -9.71 -35.64
CA SER A 153 3.15 -9.78 -36.48
C SER A 153 1.96 -10.48 -35.80
N SER A 154 2.17 -11.20 -34.69
CA SER A 154 1.09 -11.83 -33.93
C SER A 154 0.31 -10.84 -33.06
N PHE A 155 0.81 -9.62 -32.87
CA PHE A 155 0.17 -8.62 -32.03
C PHE A 155 -0.62 -7.60 -32.85
N ASP A 156 -1.91 -7.45 -32.53
CA ASP A 156 -2.77 -6.42 -33.11
C ASP A 156 -2.66 -5.13 -32.28
N ILE A 157 -1.59 -4.35 -32.50
CA ILE A 157 -1.31 -3.13 -31.72
C ILE A 157 -1.72 -1.87 -32.49
N PRO A 158 -2.69 -1.09 -31.96
CA PRO A 158 -3.09 0.20 -32.54
C PRO A 158 -1.92 1.14 -32.82
N GLN A 159 -2.05 2.00 -33.85
CA GLN A 159 -1.00 2.96 -34.23
C GLN A 159 -0.63 3.96 -33.13
N ASN A 160 -1.59 4.32 -32.30
CA ASN A 160 -1.43 5.26 -31.20
C ASN A 160 -0.89 4.62 -29.91
N ASP A 161 -0.72 3.30 -29.84
CA ASP A 161 -0.18 2.62 -28.67
C ASP A 161 1.35 2.52 -28.75
N ILE A 162 1.99 3.67 -28.57
CA ILE A 162 3.46 3.84 -28.67
C ILE A 162 4.18 2.93 -27.66
N TRP A 163 3.63 2.76 -26.46
CA TRP A 163 4.23 1.95 -25.39
C TRP A 163 4.23 0.46 -25.71
N SER A 164 3.09 -0.09 -26.13
CA SER A 164 3.00 -1.50 -26.53
C SER A 164 3.94 -1.80 -27.70
N ARG A 165 4.03 -0.88 -28.68
CA ARG A 165 4.97 -1.01 -29.80
C ARG A 165 6.43 -0.98 -29.34
N LYS A 166 6.77 0.00 -28.52
CA LYS A 166 8.11 0.14 -27.95
C LYS A 166 8.50 -1.14 -27.22
N MET A 167 7.64 -1.67 -26.36
CA MET A 167 7.87 -2.91 -25.62
C MET A 167 8.08 -4.13 -26.52
N LEU A 168 7.32 -4.27 -27.64
CA LEU A 168 7.55 -5.37 -28.59
C LEU A 168 8.89 -5.27 -29.33
N THR A 169 9.34 -4.04 -29.59
CA THR A 169 10.60 -3.77 -30.30
C THR A 169 11.81 -3.62 -29.37
N ASP A 170 11.58 -3.47 -28.07
CA ASP A 170 12.62 -3.23 -27.09
C ASP A 170 13.48 -4.49 -26.94
N ALA A 171 14.77 -4.35 -27.23
CA ALA A 171 15.75 -5.40 -27.01
C ALA A 171 15.73 -5.86 -25.54
N PHE A 172 15.46 -4.94 -24.61
CA PHE A 172 15.34 -5.26 -23.19
C PHE A 172 14.24 -6.28 -22.90
N ALA A 173 13.06 -6.12 -23.51
CA ALA A 173 11.94 -7.04 -23.29
C ALA A 173 12.24 -8.46 -23.84
N LYS A 174 12.90 -8.55 -25.01
CA LYS A 174 13.29 -9.83 -25.61
C LYS A 174 14.39 -10.54 -24.81
N GLU A 175 15.41 -9.83 -24.37
CA GLU A 175 16.48 -10.43 -23.56
C GLU A 175 16.00 -10.78 -22.16
N THR A 176 15.09 -10.00 -21.56
CA THR A 176 14.41 -10.37 -20.31
C THR A 176 13.63 -11.68 -20.48
N SER A 177 12.86 -11.80 -21.56
CA SER A 177 12.12 -13.02 -21.89
C SER A 177 13.04 -14.24 -22.05
N ARG A 178 14.16 -14.07 -22.77
CA ARG A 178 15.17 -15.10 -22.96
C ARG A 178 15.82 -15.54 -21.65
N LEU A 179 16.16 -14.60 -20.79
CA LEU A 179 16.69 -14.89 -19.47
C LEU A 179 15.68 -15.68 -18.63
N ILE A 180 14.42 -15.23 -18.56
CA ILE A 180 13.34 -15.92 -17.82
C ILE A 180 13.13 -17.35 -18.33
N ALA A 181 13.17 -17.56 -19.65
CA ALA A 181 13.02 -18.89 -20.24
C ALA A 181 14.13 -19.87 -19.82
N LEU A 182 15.35 -19.39 -19.57
CA LEU A 182 16.49 -20.22 -19.18
C LEU A 182 16.50 -20.60 -17.70
N LEU A 183 15.75 -19.89 -16.85
CA LEU A 183 15.72 -20.15 -15.41
C LEU A 183 14.99 -21.43 -15.01
N GLY A 184 14.08 -21.90 -15.88
CA GLY A 184 13.29 -23.10 -15.64
C GLY A 184 12.22 -22.93 -14.55
N THR A 185 11.52 -24.02 -14.24
CA THR A 185 10.37 -24.03 -13.32
C THR A 185 10.77 -24.04 -11.84
N ASP A 186 11.94 -24.58 -11.50
CA ASP A 186 12.42 -24.61 -10.11
C ASP A 186 12.65 -23.19 -9.57
N VAL A 187 13.41 -22.37 -10.32
CA VAL A 187 13.64 -20.97 -10.00
C VAL A 187 12.32 -20.20 -9.96
N ARG A 188 11.41 -20.43 -10.91
CA ARG A 188 10.07 -19.83 -10.88
C ARG A 188 9.34 -20.14 -9.58
N ASP A 189 9.23 -21.41 -9.21
CA ASP A 189 8.42 -21.85 -8.09
C ASP A 189 9.01 -21.34 -6.75
N ARG A 190 10.33 -21.27 -6.65
CA ARG A 190 11.05 -20.60 -5.55
C ARG A 190 10.74 -19.11 -5.48
N VAL A 191 10.84 -18.40 -6.61
CA VAL A 191 10.51 -16.97 -6.68
C VAL A 191 9.05 -16.72 -6.29
N LEU A 192 8.11 -17.54 -6.77
CA LEU A 192 6.69 -17.44 -6.41
C LEU A 192 6.41 -17.78 -4.94
N ALA A 193 7.28 -18.57 -4.29
CA ALA A 193 7.25 -18.80 -2.85
C ALA A 193 7.81 -17.62 -2.03
N GLY A 194 8.23 -16.53 -2.70
CA GLY A 194 8.80 -15.34 -2.08
C GLY A 194 10.33 -15.40 -1.93
N GLU A 195 10.97 -16.46 -2.43
CA GLU A 195 12.43 -16.55 -2.42
C GLU A 195 13.04 -15.57 -3.42
N LYS A 196 14.09 -14.84 -3.05
CA LYS A 196 14.88 -14.10 -4.04
C LYS A 196 15.98 -15.00 -4.57
N VAL A 197 15.91 -15.34 -5.85
CA VAL A 197 16.90 -16.21 -6.51
C VAL A 197 18.02 -15.36 -7.09
N ARG A 198 19.26 -15.69 -6.74
CA ARG A 198 20.45 -14.99 -7.23
C ARG A 198 21.10 -15.75 -8.37
N LEU A 199 21.36 -15.07 -9.46
CA LEU A 199 22.12 -15.59 -10.60
C LEU A 199 23.47 -14.90 -10.63
N ARG A 200 24.54 -15.69 -10.53
CA ARG A 200 25.89 -15.19 -10.76
C ARG A 200 26.32 -15.50 -12.16
N LEU A 201 27.00 -14.54 -12.79
CA LEU A 201 27.59 -14.80 -14.08
C LEU A 201 28.61 -15.94 -13.99
N SER A 202 29.50 -15.96 -12.99
CA SER A 202 30.56 -16.98 -12.83
C SER A 202 30.02 -18.42 -12.80
N ASP A 203 28.91 -18.62 -12.10
CA ASP A 203 28.37 -19.94 -11.74
C ASP A 203 27.34 -20.44 -12.77
N SER A 204 26.99 -19.57 -13.73
CA SER A 204 26.01 -19.84 -14.77
C SER A 204 26.59 -20.69 -15.91
N SER A 205 25.73 -21.51 -16.52
CA SER A 205 26.06 -22.22 -17.77
C SER A 205 26.39 -21.24 -18.90
N GLY A 206 27.07 -21.69 -19.96
CA GLY A 206 27.44 -20.83 -21.09
C GLY A 206 26.24 -20.08 -21.72
N ALA A 207 25.10 -20.76 -21.85
CA ALA A 207 23.87 -20.16 -22.37
C ALA A 207 23.28 -19.11 -21.41
N MET A 208 23.28 -19.40 -20.11
CA MET A 208 22.82 -18.46 -19.08
C MET A 208 23.74 -17.24 -18.98
N LYS A 209 25.06 -17.43 -19.04
CA LYS A 209 26.06 -16.34 -19.09
C LYS A 209 25.81 -15.38 -20.24
N ALA A 210 25.56 -15.92 -21.44
CA ALA A 210 25.25 -15.11 -22.62
C ALA A 210 23.94 -14.32 -22.42
N ALA A 211 22.87 -14.96 -21.94
CA ALA A 211 21.59 -14.31 -21.72
C ALA A 211 21.66 -13.20 -20.64
N ILE A 212 22.39 -13.43 -19.54
CA ILE A 212 22.65 -12.42 -18.52
C ILE A 212 23.39 -11.22 -19.13
N SER A 213 24.44 -11.47 -19.92
CA SER A 213 25.24 -10.40 -20.54
C SER A 213 24.43 -9.58 -21.54
N ASP A 214 23.62 -10.25 -22.37
CA ASP A 214 22.73 -9.60 -23.34
C ASP A 214 21.64 -8.77 -22.64
N PHE A 215 21.05 -9.31 -21.56
CA PHE A 215 20.09 -8.61 -20.72
C PHE A 215 20.67 -7.32 -20.11
N LEU A 216 21.86 -7.41 -19.50
CA LEU A 216 22.52 -6.26 -18.86
C LEU A 216 22.81 -5.16 -19.88
N ARG A 217 23.30 -5.54 -21.06
CA ARG A 217 23.53 -4.61 -22.18
C ARG A 217 22.24 -3.94 -22.64
N ALA A 218 21.17 -4.71 -22.85
CA ALA A 218 19.89 -4.18 -23.31
C ALA A 218 19.23 -3.25 -22.27
N SER A 219 19.37 -3.58 -20.98
CA SER A 219 18.86 -2.76 -19.89
C SER A 219 19.59 -1.42 -19.78
N TRP A 220 20.92 -1.44 -19.93
CA TRP A 220 21.73 -0.23 -20.01
C TRP A 220 21.29 0.66 -21.18
N GLN A 221 21.13 0.09 -22.38
CA GLN A 221 20.68 0.81 -23.57
C GLN A 221 19.28 1.40 -23.42
N SER A 222 18.32 0.65 -22.85
CA SER A 222 16.95 1.13 -22.63
C SER A 222 16.89 2.25 -21.59
N SER A 223 17.68 2.14 -20.51
CA SER A 223 17.79 3.20 -19.50
C SER A 223 18.36 4.48 -20.09
N TYR A 224 19.42 4.38 -20.91
CA TYR A 224 20.08 5.50 -21.55
C TYR A 224 19.20 6.19 -22.60
N ALA A 225 18.46 5.41 -23.41
CA ALA A 225 17.55 5.94 -24.42
C ALA A 225 16.39 6.76 -23.82
N ASN A 226 16.09 6.58 -22.53
CA ASN A 226 15.02 7.29 -21.82
C ASN A 226 15.53 8.44 -20.94
N SER A 227 16.81 8.46 -20.57
CA SER A 227 17.43 9.60 -19.87
C SER A 227 17.82 10.70 -20.88
N LEU A 228 17.44 11.94 -20.60
CA LEU A 228 17.78 13.15 -21.37
C LEU A 228 19.30 13.27 -21.69
N PRO A 229 19.72 14.06 -22.71
CA PRO A 229 21.03 13.97 -23.39
C PRO A 229 22.22 14.55 -22.58
N TYR A 230 22.19 14.48 -21.26
CA TYR A 230 23.21 15.04 -20.38
C TYR A 230 24.20 13.98 -19.92
N SER A 231 25.08 13.53 -20.82
CA SER A 231 26.51 13.25 -20.56
C SER A 231 27.12 12.41 -21.68
N GLU A 232 28.16 12.95 -22.34
CA GLU A 232 28.83 12.34 -23.49
C GLU A 232 29.86 11.24 -23.11
N ASP A 233 30.11 11.01 -21.81
CA ASP A 233 31.26 10.21 -21.33
C ASP A 233 30.91 8.82 -20.74
N TRP A 234 29.75 8.24 -21.06
CA TRP A 234 29.39 6.92 -20.54
C TRP A 234 29.79 5.81 -21.51
N SER A 235 30.90 5.12 -21.20
CA SER A 235 31.29 3.92 -21.92
C SER A 235 30.27 2.79 -21.69
N ILE A 236 29.96 2.05 -22.75
CA ILE A 236 29.17 0.81 -22.65
C ILE A 236 29.97 -0.16 -21.79
N PRO A 237 29.42 -0.68 -20.68
CA PRO A 237 30.16 -1.61 -19.85
C PRO A 237 30.51 -2.87 -20.64
N THR A 238 31.76 -3.30 -20.50
CA THR A 238 32.33 -4.48 -21.14
C THR A 238 31.87 -5.76 -20.43
N GLN A 239 32.12 -6.92 -21.05
CA GLN A 239 31.80 -8.20 -20.42
C GLN A 239 32.58 -8.42 -19.11
N GLU A 240 33.79 -7.87 -19.00
CA GLU A 240 34.60 -7.92 -17.77
C GLU A 240 33.96 -7.11 -16.64
N ASP A 241 33.34 -5.97 -16.96
CA ASP A 241 32.61 -5.14 -15.98
C ASP A 241 31.42 -5.88 -15.33
N TYR A 242 30.90 -6.91 -16.00
CA TYR A 242 29.80 -7.75 -15.50
C TYR A 242 30.27 -9.08 -14.89
N SER A 243 31.57 -9.37 -14.85
CA SER A 243 32.10 -10.65 -14.37
C SER A 243 31.72 -10.97 -12.91
N SER A 244 31.47 -9.94 -12.10
CA SER A 244 30.99 -10.05 -10.73
C SER A 244 29.48 -9.82 -10.59
N ALA A 245 28.76 -9.50 -11.66
CA ALA A 245 27.37 -9.09 -11.57
C ALA A 245 26.48 -10.17 -10.95
N VAL A 246 25.64 -9.73 -9.99
CA VAL A 246 24.63 -10.57 -9.35
C VAL A 246 23.26 -10.09 -9.79
N ILE A 247 22.51 -10.97 -10.44
CA ILE A 247 21.11 -10.71 -10.73
C ILE A 247 20.26 -11.28 -9.61
N VAL A 248 19.40 -10.45 -9.00
CA VAL A 248 18.47 -10.90 -7.96
C VAL A 248 17.06 -10.91 -8.53
N ILE A 249 16.42 -12.08 -8.54
CA ILE A 249 15.08 -12.29 -9.08
C ILE A 249 14.11 -12.50 -7.94
N GLY A 250 13.09 -11.65 -7.80
CA GLY A 250 12.12 -11.70 -6.71
C GLY A 250 10.68 -11.44 -7.17
N ALA A 251 9.74 -11.72 -6.27
CA ALA A 251 8.31 -11.52 -6.52
C ALA A 251 7.84 -10.04 -6.42
N SER A 252 8.64 -9.14 -5.86
CA SER A 252 8.27 -7.76 -5.49
C SER A 252 9.22 -6.66 -6.03
N GLY A 253 8.69 -5.43 -6.19
CA GLY A 253 9.28 -4.17 -6.74
C GLY A 253 10.78 -4.00 -6.51
N LEU A 254 11.69 -3.98 -7.49
CA LEU A 254 12.03 -2.89 -8.44
C LEU A 254 13.28 -3.39 -9.25
N VAL A 255 13.50 -2.98 -10.50
CA VAL A 255 14.85 -3.13 -11.11
C VAL A 255 15.69 -1.95 -10.65
N THR A 256 16.54 -2.15 -9.64
CA THR A 256 17.51 -1.15 -9.19
C THR A 256 18.89 -1.54 -9.69
N PHE A 257 19.58 -0.58 -10.30
CA PHE A 257 21.02 -0.63 -10.46
C PHE A 257 21.63 0.07 -9.25
N SER A 258 22.27 -0.70 -8.35
CA SER A 258 23.17 -0.07 -7.37
C SER A 258 24.56 0.00 -7.98
N LYS A 259 25.02 1.21 -8.27
CA LYS A 259 26.44 1.50 -8.52
C LYS A 259 27.00 2.20 -7.28
N ASP A 260 27.09 1.48 -6.17
CA ASP A 260 28.02 1.90 -5.12
C ASP A 260 29.43 1.72 -5.69
N PHE A 261 30.18 2.82 -5.79
CA PHE A 261 31.53 2.87 -6.40
C PHE A 261 32.56 1.91 -5.75
N ASN A 262 32.20 1.21 -4.68
CA ASN A 262 33.02 0.25 -3.94
C ASN A 262 32.41 -1.16 -3.81
N SER A 263 31.30 -1.50 -4.48
CA SER A 263 30.67 -2.84 -4.35
C SER A 263 30.22 -3.44 -5.69
N ILE A 264 30.05 -4.77 -5.68
CA ILE A 264 29.71 -5.59 -6.84
C ILE A 264 28.40 -5.07 -7.50
N PRO A 265 28.39 -4.78 -8.82
CA PRO A 265 27.19 -4.33 -9.51
C PRO A 265 26.09 -5.39 -9.39
N SER A 266 25.04 -5.07 -8.64
CA SER A 266 23.87 -5.92 -8.47
C SER A 266 22.73 -5.36 -9.31
N VAL A 267 22.09 -6.21 -10.11
CA VAL A 267 20.94 -5.85 -10.94
C VAL A 267 19.73 -6.65 -10.46
N TYR A 268 18.76 -5.95 -9.89
CA TYR A 268 17.53 -6.59 -9.49
C TYR A 268 16.65 -6.78 -10.72
N ILE A 269 16.15 -7.99 -10.98
CA ILE A 269 15.13 -8.23 -12.00
C ILE A 269 13.84 -8.54 -11.27
N ASN A 270 12.93 -7.58 -11.30
CA ASN A 270 11.58 -7.84 -10.87
C ASN A 270 10.75 -8.36 -12.05
N VAL A 271 10.47 -9.66 -12.03
CA VAL A 271 9.68 -10.32 -13.08
C VAL A 271 8.21 -9.84 -13.07
N PHE A 272 7.76 -9.20 -11.99
CA PHE A 272 6.37 -8.78 -11.80
C PHE A 272 6.16 -7.26 -11.72
N GLY A 273 7.21 -6.43 -11.73
CA GLY A 273 7.05 -5.01 -11.37
C GLY A 273 8.11 -4.01 -11.85
N SER A 274 8.72 -4.21 -13.01
CA SER A 274 9.49 -3.14 -13.69
C SER A 274 8.74 -2.53 -14.88
N ILE A 275 7.54 -2.01 -14.60
CA ILE A 275 7.05 -0.74 -15.17
C ILE A 275 6.53 0.05 -13.95
N PRO A 276 7.19 1.14 -13.55
CA PRO A 276 6.97 1.76 -12.25
C PRO A 276 5.66 2.54 -12.23
N PHE A 277 4.88 2.35 -11.17
CA PHE A 277 3.73 3.16 -10.75
C PHE A 277 2.54 3.30 -11.73
N SER A 278 1.34 3.26 -11.14
CA SER A 278 0.01 3.14 -11.76
C SER A 278 -0.21 1.79 -12.45
N GLY A 279 -1.43 1.24 -12.39
CA GLY A 279 -1.78 -0.10 -12.86
C GLY A 279 -1.60 -0.30 -14.37
N TYR A 280 -0.40 -0.15 -14.90
CA TYR A 280 -0.09 -0.28 -16.32
C TYR A 280 0.93 -1.39 -16.58
N GLY A 281 1.73 -1.89 -15.63
CA GLY A 281 2.74 -2.92 -15.94
C GLY A 281 2.13 -4.28 -16.28
N VAL A 282 1.45 -4.87 -15.31
CA VAL A 282 0.70 -6.12 -15.47
C VAL A 282 -0.44 -5.95 -16.48
N ASP A 283 -1.07 -4.77 -16.50
CA ASP A 283 -2.11 -4.43 -17.47
C ASP A 283 -1.55 -4.31 -18.89
N THR A 284 -0.32 -3.81 -19.10
CA THR A 284 0.33 -3.76 -20.42
C THR A 284 0.67 -5.16 -20.90
N LEU A 285 1.31 -6.01 -20.08
CA LEU A 285 1.60 -7.40 -20.49
C LEU A 285 0.32 -8.20 -20.72
N SER A 286 -0.67 -8.07 -19.84
CA SER A 286 -1.99 -8.71 -19.99
C SER A 286 -2.73 -8.20 -21.22
N SER A 287 -2.67 -6.89 -21.50
CA SER A 287 -3.24 -6.27 -22.70
C SER A 287 -2.54 -6.76 -23.97
N LEU A 288 -1.20 -6.81 -23.97
CA LEU A 288 -0.41 -7.35 -25.06
C LEU A 288 -0.76 -8.82 -25.35
N VAL A 289 -0.81 -9.67 -24.32
CA VAL A 289 -1.18 -11.09 -24.50
C VAL A 289 -2.63 -11.24 -24.97
N ARG A 290 -3.58 -10.47 -24.43
CA ARG A 290 -4.97 -10.46 -24.91
C ARG A 290 -5.11 -10.02 -26.37
N ARG A 291 -4.22 -9.12 -26.84
CA ARG A 291 -4.17 -8.64 -28.23
C ARG A 291 -3.36 -9.53 -29.17
N ALA A 292 -2.63 -10.50 -28.62
CA ALA A 292 -1.81 -11.39 -29.40
C ALA A 292 -2.67 -12.56 -29.92
N LYS A 293 -3.00 -12.55 -31.22
CA LYS A 293 -3.79 -13.60 -31.85
C LYS A 293 -2.94 -14.87 -31.95
N ASN A 294 -3.51 -16.02 -31.58
CA ASN A 294 -2.91 -17.36 -31.78
C ASN A 294 -1.58 -17.63 -31.04
N THR A 295 -1.31 -16.99 -29.91
CA THR A 295 -0.07 -17.22 -29.14
C THR A 295 -0.03 -18.54 -28.37
N GLY A 296 -1.17 -19.22 -28.22
CA GLY A 296 -1.30 -20.40 -27.37
C GLY A 296 -1.06 -20.11 -25.88
N LEU A 297 -0.96 -18.84 -25.48
CA LEU A 297 -0.94 -18.45 -24.08
C LEU A 297 -2.37 -18.50 -23.50
N PRO A 298 -2.56 -19.08 -22.31
CA PRO A 298 -3.86 -18.98 -21.63
C PRO A 298 -4.15 -17.50 -21.30
N ASN A 299 -5.42 -17.15 -21.13
CA ASN A 299 -5.78 -15.84 -20.63
C ASN A 299 -5.21 -15.61 -19.23
N PRO A 300 -4.81 -14.37 -18.88
CA PRO A 300 -4.39 -14.06 -17.52
C PRO A 300 -5.51 -14.38 -16.54
N PRO A 301 -5.20 -14.91 -15.35
CA PRO A 301 -6.17 -15.05 -14.27
C PRO A 301 -6.89 -13.73 -14.04
N GLU A 302 -8.22 -13.77 -13.96
CA GLU A 302 -9.00 -12.58 -13.67
C GLU A 302 -8.86 -12.23 -12.18
N MET A 303 -8.54 -10.96 -11.90
CA MET A 303 -8.59 -10.44 -10.54
C MET A 303 -10.00 -10.65 -9.96
N PRO A 304 -10.12 -11.03 -8.67
CA PRO A 304 -11.42 -11.17 -8.05
C PRO A 304 -12.17 -9.85 -8.23
N LYS A 305 -13.38 -9.94 -8.80
CA LYS A 305 -14.21 -8.75 -9.00
C LYS A 305 -14.53 -8.20 -7.63
N LEU A 306 -14.25 -6.91 -7.44
CA LEU A 306 -14.68 -6.22 -6.25
C LEU A 306 -16.22 -6.29 -6.17
N PRO A 307 -16.77 -6.57 -4.98
CA PRO A 307 -18.22 -6.53 -4.80
C PRO A 307 -18.75 -5.16 -5.20
N ASP A 308 -19.81 -5.14 -6.01
CA ASP A 308 -20.67 -3.98 -6.20
C ASP A 308 -20.04 -2.71 -6.81
N LEU A 309 -18.92 -2.82 -7.53
CA LEU A 309 -18.43 -1.74 -8.39
C LEU A 309 -19.23 -1.70 -9.70
N GLU A 310 -20.30 -0.91 -9.70
CA GLU A 310 -20.96 -0.49 -10.94
C GLU A 310 -19.96 0.32 -11.79
N GLN A 311 -19.87 0.01 -13.08
CA GLN A 311 -19.11 0.86 -14.00
C GLN A 311 -19.78 2.24 -14.07
N SER A 312 -18.96 3.30 -14.06
CA SER A 312 -19.48 4.65 -14.21
C SER A 312 -20.26 4.79 -15.52
N ASP A 313 -21.56 5.06 -15.42
CA ASP A 313 -22.39 5.35 -16.58
C ASP A 313 -22.40 6.85 -16.87
N PHE A 314 -21.55 7.27 -17.81
CA PHE A 314 -21.45 8.65 -18.28
C PHE A 314 -22.38 8.97 -19.46
N SER A 315 -23.30 8.07 -19.82
CA SER A 315 -24.20 8.29 -20.96
C SER A 315 -25.23 9.40 -20.70
N ASN A 316 -25.61 9.60 -19.43
CA ASN A 316 -26.56 10.62 -19.00
C ASN A 316 -26.10 12.04 -19.39
N ASP A 317 -27.01 12.84 -19.96
CA ASP A 317 -26.71 14.19 -20.44
C ASP A 317 -26.21 15.15 -19.35
N PHE A 318 -26.53 14.88 -18.08
CA PHE A 318 -26.00 15.64 -16.96
C PHE A 318 -24.47 15.63 -16.91
N TRP A 319 -23.83 14.52 -17.31
CA TRP A 319 -22.37 14.42 -17.37
C TRP A 319 -21.75 15.28 -18.47
N LYS A 320 -22.54 15.64 -19.49
CA LYS A 320 -22.13 16.50 -20.60
C LYS A 320 -22.33 17.98 -20.30
N THR A 321 -22.90 18.32 -19.14
CA THR A 321 -23.05 19.70 -18.67
C THR A 321 -21.70 20.42 -18.73
N LYS A 322 -21.65 21.53 -19.46
CA LYS A 322 -20.48 22.40 -19.50
C LYS A 322 -20.41 23.21 -18.21
N ILE A 323 -19.24 23.24 -17.61
CA ILE A 323 -18.95 24.00 -16.40
C ILE A 323 -17.71 24.86 -16.65
N SER A 324 -17.72 26.05 -16.07
CA SER A 324 -16.54 26.91 -16.02
C SER A 324 -16.00 26.89 -14.60
N LEU A 325 -14.78 26.39 -14.45
CA LEU A 325 -14.11 26.29 -13.16
C LEU A 325 -13.12 27.45 -13.06
N GLU A 326 -13.31 28.32 -12.08
CA GLU A 326 -12.33 29.34 -11.74
C GLU A 326 -11.32 28.74 -10.77
N ALA A 327 -10.04 28.79 -11.13
CA ALA A 327 -8.97 28.44 -10.19
C ALA A 327 -9.03 29.42 -9.00
N PRO A 328 -8.98 28.93 -7.75
CA PRO A 328 -8.83 29.79 -6.59
C PRO A 328 -7.64 30.75 -6.78
N LYS A 329 -7.86 32.03 -6.45
CA LYS A 329 -6.83 33.07 -6.59
C LYS A 329 -5.66 32.87 -5.61
N ASP A 330 -5.88 32.05 -4.60
CA ASP A 330 -4.94 31.77 -3.53
C ASP A 330 -3.97 30.70 -4.01
N LYS A 331 -2.67 31.00 -4.03
CA LYS A 331 -1.59 30.17 -4.61
C LYS A 331 -1.31 28.84 -3.89
N LYS A 332 -2.30 28.24 -3.24
CA LYS A 332 -2.15 26.89 -2.68
C LYS A 332 -2.27 25.88 -3.82
N PRO A 333 -1.47 24.80 -3.80
CA PRO A 333 -1.71 23.70 -4.70
C PRO A 333 -3.13 23.16 -4.43
N LEU A 334 -3.87 22.89 -5.49
CA LEU A 334 -5.28 22.48 -5.42
C LEU A 334 -5.39 20.97 -5.34
N THR A 335 -6.14 20.49 -4.36
CA THR A 335 -6.39 19.05 -4.20
C THR A 335 -7.48 18.59 -5.15
N TYR A 336 -7.62 17.27 -5.31
CA TYR A 336 -8.74 16.73 -6.05
C TYR A 336 -10.08 17.01 -5.34
N ALA A 337 -10.09 17.03 -4.00
CA ALA A 337 -11.23 17.47 -3.21
C ALA A 337 -11.66 18.91 -3.55
N ASP A 338 -10.70 19.85 -3.68
CA ASP A 338 -10.98 21.23 -4.06
C ASP A 338 -11.58 21.32 -5.46
N LEU A 339 -11.06 20.54 -6.41
CA LEU A 339 -11.62 20.43 -7.76
C LEU A 339 -13.06 19.90 -7.72
N ALA A 340 -13.32 18.84 -6.95
CA ALA A 340 -14.65 18.26 -6.82
C ALA A 340 -15.64 19.25 -6.18
N VAL A 341 -15.24 20.03 -5.18
CA VAL A 341 -16.06 21.12 -4.63
C VAL A 341 -16.36 22.20 -5.66
N ALA A 342 -15.35 22.63 -6.42
CA ALA A 342 -15.54 23.63 -7.48
C ALA A 342 -16.52 23.12 -8.55
N VAL A 343 -16.42 21.84 -8.92
CA VAL A 343 -17.35 21.15 -9.82
C VAL A 343 -18.77 21.12 -9.24
N ALA A 344 -18.94 20.72 -7.98
CA ALA A 344 -20.25 20.67 -7.32
C ALA A 344 -20.93 22.05 -7.33
N LYS A 345 -20.17 23.10 -6.99
CA LYS A 345 -20.65 24.49 -6.99
C LYS A 345 -21.04 24.97 -8.39
N ALA A 346 -20.19 24.73 -9.39
CA ALA A 346 -20.45 25.15 -10.77
C ALA A 346 -21.64 24.42 -11.40
N ALA A 347 -21.82 23.13 -11.09
CA ALA A 347 -22.92 22.32 -11.61
C ALA A 347 -24.22 22.43 -10.78
N GLY A 348 -24.16 23.05 -9.59
CA GLY A 348 -25.30 23.11 -8.67
C GLY A 348 -25.75 21.71 -8.22
N CYS A 349 -24.79 20.83 -7.92
CA CYS A 349 -25.03 19.46 -7.50
C CYS A 349 -24.36 19.16 -6.16
N THR A 350 -24.64 17.97 -5.62
CA THR A 350 -23.96 17.45 -4.45
C THR A 350 -22.94 16.41 -4.85
N ILE A 351 -21.75 16.44 -4.26
CA ILE A 351 -20.71 15.43 -4.46
C ILE A 351 -20.34 14.81 -3.10
N VAL A 352 -20.27 13.48 -3.07
CA VAL A 352 -19.83 12.69 -1.91
C VAL A 352 -18.89 11.58 -2.39
N PHE A 353 -17.68 11.49 -1.87
CA PHE A 353 -16.74 10.41 -2.22
C PHE A 353 -15.65 10.20 -1.16
N GLU A 354 -15.07 9.00 -1.12
CA GLU A 354 -13.85 8.73 -0.35
C GLU A 354 -12.64 9.36 -1.05
N ASP A 355 -11.84 10.15 -0.32
CA ASP A 355 -10.64 10.76 -0.88
C ASP A 355 -9.39 10.38 -0.10
N TYR A 356 -8.90 9.16 -0.35
CA TYR A 356 -7.64 8.72 0.22
C TYR A 356 -6.46 9.51 -0.36
N HIS A 357 -6.53 9.91 -1.63
CA HIS A 357 -5.37 10.46 -2.33
C HIS A 357 -5.05 11.90 -1.92
N SER A 358 -6.04 12.80 -1.91
CA SER A 358 -5.83 14.18 -1.42
C SER A 358 -5.53 14.21 0.07
N HIS A 359 -6.04 13.24 0.83
CA HIS A 359 -5.79 13.17 2.27
C HIS A 359 -4.40 12.61 2.61
N LYS A 360 -3.82 11.78 1.72
CA LYS A 360 -2.44 11.25 1.84
C LYS A 360 -1.40 12.23 1.31
N HIS A 361 -1.69 12.82 0.15
CA HIS A 361 -0.77 13.65 -0.60
C HIS A 361 -1.27 15.09 -0.60
N GLU A 362 -0.43 16.04 -0.17
CA GLU A 362 -0.72 17.43 -0.49
C GLU A 362 -0.84 17.59 -2.02
N ALA A 363 -1.81 18.41 -2.41
CA ALA A 363 -2.19 18.71 -3.78
C ALA A 363 -1.03 18.60 -4.79
N ASN A 364 -1.17 17.70 -5.76
CA ASN A 364 -0.26 17.67 -6.89
C ASN A 364 -0.70 18.74 -7.90
N THR A 365 0.18 19.70 -8.17
CA THR A 365 -0.06 20.93 -8.95
C THR A 365 -0.47 20.73 -10.42
N GLU A 366 -0.61 19.49 -10.88
CA GLU A 366 -0.87 19.18 -12.29
C GLU A 366 -2.35 19.11 -12.67
N SER A 367 -3.29 19.16 -11.72
CA SER A 367 -4.70 19.35 -12.04
C SER A 367 -4.93 20.76 -12.58
N ARG A 368 -4.70 20.92 -13.88
CA ARG A 368 -5.00 22.15 -14.62
C ARG A 368 -6.50 22.35 -14.56
N PHE A 369 -6.94 23.44 -13.94
CA PHE A 369 -8.30 23.95 -14.12
C PHE A 369 -8.48 24.28 -15.60
N VAL A 370 -9.19 23.41 -16.31
CA VAL A 370 -9.53 23.65 -17.71
C VAL A 370 -10.72 24.58 -17.73
N LYS A 371 -10.50 25.80 -18.21
CA LYS A 371 -11.58 26.73 -18.51
C LYS A 371 -12.48 26.09 -19.58
N ASP A 372 -13.77 25.99 -19.28
CA ASP A 372 -14.81 25.40 -20.14
C ASP A 372 -14.60 23.90 -20.44
N THR A 373 -14.93 23.08 -19.43
CA THR A 373 -14.88 21.61 -19.50
C THR A 373 -16.26 20.99 -19.31
N THR A 374 -16.40 19.68 -19.51
CA THR A 374 -17.61 18.94 -19.10
C THR A 374 -17.46 18.41 -17.67
N LEU A 375 -18.59 18.18 -17.00
CA LEU A 375 -18.62 17.54 -15.69
C LEU A 375 -17.84 16.22 -15.68
N SER A 376 -18.08 15.35 -16.68
CA SER A 376 -17.35 14.10 -16.82
C SER A 376 -15.85 14.31 -16.98
N ALA A 377 -15.41 15.22 -17.86
CA ALA A 377 -13.98 15.45 -18.08
C ALA A 377 -13.28 16.03 -16.85
N ALA A 378 -13.95 16.88 -16.08
CA ALA A 378 -13.42 17.42 -14.82
C ALA A 378 -13.20 16.32 -13.78
N LEU A 379 -14.17 15.41 -13.62
CA LEU A 379 -14.09 14.34 -12.60
C LEU A 379 -13.25 13.14 -13.07
N LEU A 380 -13.22 12.84 -14.37
CA LEU A 380 -12.44 11.75 -14.98
C LEU A 380 -10.93 11.96 -14.93
N GLY A 381 -10.46 13.17 -14.59
CA GLY A 381 -9.04 13.42 -14.32
C GLY A 381 -8.46 12.48 -13.26
N ASN A 382 -9.33 11.84 -12.47
CA ASN A 382 -8.93 10.90 -11.44
C ASN A 382 -9.49 9.48 -11.67
N CYS A 383 -8.67 8.61 -12.24
CA CYS A 383 -9.08 7.30 -12.76
C CYS A 383 -9.40 6.25 -11.68
N HIS A 384 -9.08 6.51 -10.40
CA HIS A 384 -9.36 5.58 -9.30
C HIS A 384 -10.77 5.71 -8.72
N ILE A 385 -11.59 6.69 -9.13
CA ILE A 385 -12.96 6.83 -8.62
C ILE A 385 -13.96 6.32 -9.66
N ALA A 386 -14.86 5.44 -9.23
CA ALA A 386 -16.08 5.08 -9.94
C ALA A 386 -17.19 6.06 -9.53
N TRP A 387 -17.83 6.69 -10.52
CA TRP A 387 -18.78 7.78 -10.32
C TRP A 387 -20.19 7.31 -10.68
N LYS A 388 -21.14 7.59 -9.79
CA LYS A 388 -22.57 7.34 -9.97
C LYS A 388 -23.34 8.65 -9.80
N LEU A 389 -24.35 8.87 -10.64
CA LEU A 389 -25.26 10.00 -10.52
C LEU A 389 -26.63 9.49 -10.10
N ASP A 390 -27.19 10.07 -9.05
CA ASP A 390 -28.64 10.09 -8.81
C ASP A 390 -29.22 11.34 -9.50
N PRO A 391 -29.90 11.18 -10.65
CA PRO A 391 -30.38 12.33 -11.42
C PRO A 391 -31.51 13.09 -10.73
N GLU A 392 -32.30 12.43 -9.87
CA GLU A 392 -33.45 13.06 -9.21
C GLU A 392 -32.99 14.01 -8.10
N SER A 393 -31.99 13.59 -7.33
CA SER A 393 -31.43 14.40 -6.24
C SER A 393 -30.23 15.24 -6.65
N LYS A 394 -29.72 15.05 -7.88
CA LYS A 394 -28.45 15.62 -8.37
C LYS A 394 -27.29 15.34 -7.40
N ILE A 395 -27.27 14.13 -6.83
CA ILE A 395 -26.17 13.67 -5.99
C ILE A 395 -25.24 12.81 -6.85
N ILE A 396 -23.98 13.20 -6.89
CA ILE A 396 -22.90 12.42 -7.48
C ILE A 396 -22.18 11.69 -6.34
N ILE A 397 -22.11 10.38 -6.44
CA ILE A 397 -21.48 9.49 -5.49
C ILE A 397 -20.21 8.93 -6.14
N GLY A 398 -19.05 9.20 -5.55
CA GLY A 398 -17.79 8.59 -5.94
C GLY A 398 -17.42 7.44 -5.01
N ARG A 399 -16.94 6.34 -5.58
CA ARG A 399 -16.44 5.16 -4.87
C ARG A 399 -15.01 4.88 -5.32
N ASP A 400 -14.10 4.73 -4.37
CA ASP A 400 -12.72 4.36 -4.69
C ASP A 400 -12.70 2.93 -5.26
N ARG A 401 -12.09 2.75 -6.43
CA ARG A 401 -11.98 1.46 -7.11
C ARG A 401 -11.08 0.48 -6.36
N ASP A 402 -10.22 0.97 -5.47
CA ASP A 402 -9.35 0.19 -4.61
C ASP A 402 -9.72 0.36 -3.13
N TRP A 403 -10.98 0.72 -2.83
CA TRP A 403 -11.45 1.03 -1.47
C TRP A 403 -11.05 -0.03 -0.43
N ILE A 404 -11.10 -1.32 -0.76
CA ILE A 404 -10.71 -2.39 0.19
C ILE A 404 -9.24 -2.25 0.58
N ALA A 405 -8.35 -2.03 -0.40
CA ALA A 405 -6.92 -1.86 -0.17
C ALA A 405 -6.62 -0.53 0.54
N CYS A 406 -7.32 0.55 0.16
CA CYS A 406 -7.21 1.84 0.83
C CYS A 406 -7.62 1.77 2.31
N GLN A 407 -8.76 1.13 2.61
CA GLN A 407 -9.27 0.95 3.96
C GLN A 407 -8.40 0.02 4.81
N SER A 408 -7.78 -1.02 4.22
CA SER A 408 -6.87 -1.90 4.97
C SER A 408 -5.56 -1.23 5.36
N ARG A 409 -5.13 -0.22 4.58
CA ARG A 409 -3.90 0.55 4.80
C ARG A 409 -4.11 1.82 5.62
N LEU A 410 -5.30 2.02 6.21
CA LEU A 410 -5.55 3.17 7.06
C LEU A 410 -4.68 3.13 8.31
N ILE A 411 -4.13 4.29 8.66
CA ILE A 411 -3.50 4.55 9.96
C ILE A 411 -4.48 5.43 10.78
N PRO A 412 -4.72 5.14 12.06
CA PRO A 412 -5.61 5.93 12.90
C PRO A 412 -5.20 7.41 12.91
N GLU A 413 -6.17 8.30 12.76
CA GLU A 413 -5.93 9.75 12.72
C GLU A 413 -5.30 10.22 14.03
N SER A 414 -5.72 9.64 15.16
CA SER A 414 -5.14 9.93 16.48
C SER A 414 -3.64 9.66 16.57
N LEU A 415 -3.14 8.62 15.88
CA LEU A 415 -1.71 8.31 15.83
C LEU A 415 -0.96 9.33 14.95
N LEU A 416 -1.51 9.62 13.77
CA LEU A 416 -0.93 10.62 12.85
C LEU A 416 -0.85 12.01 13.51
N ASN A 417 -1.92 12.47 14.14
CA ASN A 417 -1.97 13.76 14.84
C ASN A 417 -1.01 13.83 16.03
N ARG A 418 -0.89 12.73 16.80
CA ARG A 418 0.09 12.64 17.89
C ARG A 418 1.51 12.76 17.36
N LEU A 419 1.86 11.98 16.34
CA LEU A 419 3.18 12.02 15.71
C LEU A 419 3.49 13.42 15.17
N GLN A 420 2.52 14.05 14.50
CA GLN A 420 2.69 15.38 13.94
C GLN A 420 3.02 16.40 15.02
N LYS A 421 2.25 16.40 16.11
CA LYS A 421 2.46 17.28 17.25
C LYS A 421 3.83 17.08 17.89
N LEU A 422 4.31 15.83 17.97
CA LEU A 422 5.62 15.52 18.51
C LEU A 422 6.73 16.03 17.59
N VAL A 423 6.71 15.71 16.29
CA VAL A 423 7.78 16.14 15.37
C VAL A 423 7.84 17.66 15.20
N ASP A 424 6.71 18.36 15.28
CA ASP A 424 6.68 19.83 15.25
C ASP A 424 7.09 20.48 16.59
N GLY A 425 7.01 19.74 17.69
CA GLY A 425 7.20 20.25 19.05
C GLY A 425 8.45 19.72 19.72
N SER A 426 8.26 18.70 20.57
CA SER A 426 9.28 18.09 21.43
C SER A 426 10.25 17.15 20.71
N GLY A 427 9.93 16.81 19.46
CA GLY A 427 10.52 15.70 18.73
C GLY A 427 9.89 14.36 19.13
N ALA A 428 9.74 13.46 18.16
CA ALA A 428 9.25 12.11 18.38
C ALA A 428 10.39 11.19 18.86
N LEU A 429 10.12 10.33 19.83
CA LEU A 429 11.05 9.31 20.36
C LEU A 429 10.71 7.92 19.83
N LEU A 430 11.54 6.92 20.15
CA LEU A 430 11.37 5.54 19.68
C LEU A 430 9.95 5.01 19.95
N ASP A 431 9.50 5.09 21.20
CA ASP A 431 8.19 4.57 21.63
C ASP A 431 7.00 5.34 21.03
N ASP A 432 7.22 6.55 20.51
CA ASP A 432 6.18 7.28 19.77
C ASP A 432 6.01 6.72 18.37
N VAL A 433 7.09 6.23 17.78
CA VAL A 433 7.14 5.79 16.37
C VAL A 433 6.92 4.28 16.25
N THR A 434 7.30 3.46 17.23
CA THR A 434 7.14 1.99 17.22
C THR A 434 5.73 1.50 16.89
N PRO A 435 4.63 2.19 17.24
CA PRO A 435 3.30 1.77 16.80
C PRO A 435 3.15 1.64 15.28
N LEU A 436 3.95 2.37 14.49
CA LEU A 436 3.95 2.27 13.03
C LEU A 436 4.41 0.90 12.51
N ALA A 437 5.19 0.14 13.30
CA ALA A 437 5.62 -1.21 12.91
C ALA A 437 4.46 -2.20 12.75
N ASN A 438 3.31 -1.93 13.39
CA ASN A 438 2.09 -2.73 13.26
C ASN A 438 1.38 -2.56 11.90
N TYR A 439 1.77 -1.57 11.11
CA TYR A 439 1.19 -1.30 9.79
C TYR A 439 2.12 -1.83 8.70
N ASP A 440 1.54 -2.29 7.60
CA ASP A 440 2.33 -2.74 6.45
C ASP A 440 3.15 -1.58 5.85
N GLU A 441 4.20 -1.93 5.12
CA GLU A 441 5.13 -0.96 4.52
C GLU A 441 4.43 0.00 3.57
N GLN A 442 3.40 -0.46 2.87
CA GLN A 442 2.65 0.37 1.92
C GLN A 442 1.78 1.40 2.66
N ALA A 443 1.17 1.03 3.79
CA ALA A 443 0.47 1.96 4.67
C ALA A 443 1.42 3.00 5.25
N GLN A 444 2.60 2.60 5.72
CA GLN A 444 3.63 3.54 6.18
C GLN A 444 4.09 4.46 5.04
N MET A 445 4.37 3.93 3.86
CA MET A 445 4.75 4.72 2.68
C MET A 445 3.69 5.78 2.35
N GLU A 446 2.43 5.35 2.28
CA GLU A 446 1.30 6.20 1.88
C GLU A 446 0.98 7.29 2.91
N TRP A 447 1.00 6.98 4.21
CA TRP A 447 0.53 7.89 5.26
C TRP A 447 1.64 8.62 6.00
N ILE A 448 2.87 8.10 5.98
CA ILE A 448 4.01 8.63 6.73
C ILE A 448 5.03 9.21 5.75
N THR A 449 5.62 8.39 4.89
CA THR A 449 6.72 8.81 4.01
C THR A 449 6.27 9.86 3.00
N GLN A 450 5.08 9.70 2.42
CA GLN A 450 4.55 10.59 1.39
C GLN A 450 3.81 11.81 1.98
N SER A 451 3.62 11.85 3.30
CA SER A 451 3.09 13.02 3.99
C SER A 451 4.16 14.12 4.06
N ARG A 452 3.79 15.38 3.76
CA ARG A 452 4.72 16.51 3.92
C ARG A 452 5.13 16.72 5.38
N SER A 453 4.20 16.46 6.28
CA SER A 453 4.32 16.83 7.68
C SER A 453 5.00 15.71 8.50
N LEU A 454 4.80 14.45 8.09
CA LEU A 454 5.39 13.26 8.71
C LEU A 454 6.52 12.62 7.89
N GLY A 455 6.79 13.06 6.67
CA GLY A 455 7.81 12.48 5.80
C GLY A 455 9.23 12.52 6.37
N CYS A 456 9.48 13.35 7.39
CA CYS A 456 10.72 13.35 8.18
C CYS A 456 10.96 12.03 8.94
N LEU A 457 9.92 11.23 9.20
CA LEU A 457 10.02 9.88 9.76
C LEU A 457 10.47 8.85 8.71
N GLY A 458 10.46 9.21 7.42
CA GLY A 458 10.83 8.30 6.33
C GLY A 458 10.03 7.00 6.37
N MET A 459 10.70 5.89 6.06
CA MET A 459 10.21 4.52 6.24
C MET A 459 10.77 3.99 7.56
N PRO A 460 10.08 4.22 8.70
CA PRO A 460 10.65 3.92 10.00
C PRO A 460 10.87 2.42 10.17
N PHE A 461 10.01 1.58 9.58
CA PHE A 461 10.12 0.13 9.64
C PHE A 461 9.90 -0.46 8.25
N SER A 462 10.98 -0.58 7.48
CA SER A 462 10.99 -1.33 6.22
C SER A 462 11.51 -2.76 6.42
N GLY A 463 11.09 -3.67 5.54
CA GLY A 463 11.64 -5.02 5.44
C GLY A 463 11.45 -5.90 6.67
N ASP A 464 12.47 -6.72 6.93
CA ASP A 464 12.37 -7.96 7.69
C ASP A 464 12.28 -7.76 9.21
N ASP A 465 12.82 -6.64 9.69
CA ASP A 465 12.93 -6.36 11.13
C ASP A 465 11.64 -5.73 11.70
N ARG A 466 10.66 -5.40 10.84
CA ARG A 466 9.36 -4.82 11.23
C ARG A 466 8.62 -5.68 12.27
N LEU A 467 8.65 -7.00 12.12
CA LEU A 467 7.96 -7.91 13.06
C LEU A 467 8.54 -7.81 14.48
N LEU A 468 9.84 -7.59 14.61
CA LEU A 468 10.50 -7.46 15.91
C LEU A 468 10.20 -6.12 16.56
N TRP A 469 10.10 -5.06 15.76
CA TRP A 469 9.63 -3.76 16.25
C TRP A 469 8.15 -3.77 16.63
N ALA A 470 7.31 -4.51 15.92
CA ALA A 470 5.92 -4.74 16.32
C ALA A 470 5.82 -5.55 17.62
N PHE A 471 6.68 -6.56 17.79
CA PHE A 471 6.80 -7.29 19.05
C PHE A 471 7.22 -6.35 20.20
N TYR A 472 8.25 -5.53 19.99
CA TYR A 472 8.65 -4.51 20.96
C TYR A 472 7.50 -3.55 21.30
N ASP A 473 6.75 -3.08 20.31
CA ASP A 473 5.63 -2.18 20.53
C ASP A 473 4.54 -2.79 21.43
N SER A 474 4.30 -4.11 21.27
CA SER A 474 3.33 -4.88 22.05
C SER A 474 3.72 -5.11 23.52
N LEU A 475 4.97 -4.82 23.89
CA LEU A 475 5.46 -5.00 25.26
C LEU A 475 4.77 -4.03 26.23
N THR A 476 4.57 -4.49 27.46
CA THR A 476 4.13 -3.61 28.56
C THR A 476 5.20 -2.54 28.85
N PRO A 477 4.82 -1.41 29.47
CA PRO A 477 5.81 -0.40 29.85
C PRO A 477 6.98 -0.94 30.71
N GLN A 478 6.69 -1.89 31.60
CA GLN A 478 7.72 -2.56 32.41
C GLN A 478 8.65 -3.42 31.54
N ALA A 479 8.11 -4.19 30.60
CA ALA A 479 8.91 -5.01 29.69
C ALA A 479 9.74 -4.16 28.71
N LYS A 480 9.22 -3.03 28.21
CA LYS A 480 10.00 -2.05 27.43
C LYS A 480 11.15 -1.48 28.25
N SER A 481 10.89 -1.09 29.50
CA SER A 481 11.94 -0.62 30.42
C SER A 481 13.00 -1.69 30.68
N GLN A 482 12.61 -2.96 30.82
CA GLN A 482 13.56 -4.07 30.92
C GLN A 482 14.37 -4.26 29.64
N ALA A 483 13.74 -4.17 28.46
CA ALA A 483 14.43 -4.26 27.18
C ALA A 483 15.44 -3.11 26.98
N LEU A 484 15.16 -1.91 27.48
CA LEU A 484 16.09 -0.77 27.46
C LEU A 484 17.23 -0.88 28.50
N SER A 485 17.13 -1.80 29.45
CA SER A 485 18.16 -1.99 30.49
C SER A 485 19.37 -2.76 29.97
N GLU A 486 20.49 -2.67 30.68
CA GLU A 486 21.68 -3.48 30.37
C GLU A 486 21.42 -4.99 30.47
N ALA A 487 20.61 -5.40 31.45
CA ALA A 487 20.24 -6.80 31.65
C ALA A 487 19.44 -7.33 30.45
N GLY A 488 18.52 -6.52 29.92
CA GLY A 488 17.58 -6.87 28.86
C GLY A 488 16.32 -7.57 29.37
N LEU A 489 15.41 -7.84 28.45
CA LEU A 489 14.15 -8.55 28.67
C LEU A 489 14.33 -10.05 28.35
N PRO A 490 14.23 -10.95 29.34
CA PRO A 490 14.23 -12.39 29.09
C PRO A 490 13.00 -12.82 28.28
N LEU A 491 13.20 -13.65 27.26
CA LEU A 491 12.11 -14.10 26.37
C LEU A 491 11.39 -15.37 26.87
N ALA A 492 11.87 -16.01 27.94
CA ALA A 492 11.26 -17.21 28.53
C ALA A 492 9.79 -17.05 28.96
N GLY A 493 9.36 -15.82 29.28
CA GLY A 493 8.00 -15.54 29.75
C GLY A 493 6.97 -15.35 28.63
N PHE A 494 7.36 -15.46 27.36
CA PHE A 494 6.50 -15.19 26.20
C PHE A 494 6.07 -16.49 25.50
N ASN A 495 5.15 -16.36 24.54
CA ASN A 495 4.75 -17.49 23.70
C ASN A 495 5.91 -17.89 22.77
N ILE A 496 6.59 -18.98 23.13
CA ILE A 496 7.79 -19.48 22.47
C ILE A 496 7.54 -19.85 21.01
N GLU A 497 6.42 -20.48 20.70
CA GLU A 497 6.06 -20.87 19.33
C GLU A 497 5.85 -19.63 18.44
N ALA A 498 5.20 -18.59 18.97
CA ALA A 498 5.01 -17.34 18.25
C ALA A 498 6.35 -16.62 17.99
N LEU A 499 7.25 -16.59 18.98
CA LEU A 499 8.60 -16.03 18.82
C LEU A 499 9.43 -16.82 17.80
N SER A 500 9.36 -18.15 17.84
CA SER A 500 10.02 -19.05 16.88
C SER A 500 9.57 -18.75 15.45
N ALA A 501 8.25 -18.72 15.22
CA ALA A 501 7.68 -18.41 13.91
C ALA A 501 8.08 -17.00 13.42
N MET A 502 8.10 -16.02 14.31
CA MET A 502 8.54 -14.66 14.00
C MET A 502 10.02 -14.60 13.60
N PHE A 503 10.92 -15.25 14.33
CA PHE A 503 12.34 -15.33 13.98
C PHE A 503 12.57 -16.05 12.66
N ALA A 504 11.82 -17.13 12.40
CA ALA A 504 11.88 -17.87 11.15
C ALA A 504 11.41 -17.03 9.94
N GLU A 505 10.29 -16.30 10.08
CA GLU A 505 9.80 -15.36 9.06
C GLU A 505 10.83 -14.27 8.77
N ARG A 506 11.39 -13.68 9.82
CA ARG A 506 12.40 -12.63 9.70
C ARG A 506 13.67 -13.13 9.00
N ASN A 507 14.17 -14.31 9.35
CA ASN A 507 15.36 -14.89 8.71
C ASN A 507 15.10 -15.18 7.23
N ARG A 508 13.91 -15.72 6.89
CA ARG A 508 13.50 -15.95 5.49
C ARG A 508 13.49 -14.67 4.67
N ALA A 509 12.98 -13.59 5.26
CA ALA A 509 12.88 -12.31 4.58
C ALA A 509 14.28 -11.69 4.33
N ARG A 510 15.24 -11.83 5.27
CA ARG A 510 16.61 -11.30 5.11
C ARG A 510 17.50 -12.07 4.14
N ASP A 511 17.29 -13.37 4.02
CA ASP A 511 18.01 -14.20 3.04
C ASP A 511 17.86 -13.67 1.62
N SER A 512 16.80 -12.89 1.41
CA SER A 512 16.44 -12.33 0.14
C SER A 512 17.36 -11.18 -0.33
N ASP A 513 17.99 -10.39 0.57
CA ASP A 513 18.51 -9.07 0.16
C ASP A 513 19.98 -8.99 -0.33
N TYR A 514 21.02 -9.61 0.24
CA TYR A 514 22.42 -9.34 -0.21
C TYR A 514 23.47 -10.46 -0.05
N VAL A 515 23.10 -11.74 -0.14
CA VAL A 515 24.01 -12.85 0.22
C VAL A 515 24.62 -13.61 -0.99
N ASN A 516 25.96 -13.76 -1.01
CA ASN A 516 26.65 -14.78 -1.81
C ASN A 516 26.66 -16.11 -0.99
N PRO A 517 25.79 -17.10 -1.28
CA PRO A 517 25.74 -18.36 -0.55
C PRO A 517 26.99 -19.25 -0.69
N ASP A 518 27.95 -18.93 -1.55
CA ASP A 518 29.14 -19.76 -1.82
C ASP A 518 30.42 -19.16 -1.26
N ASP A 519 30.36 -17.96 -0.67
CA ASP A 519 31.47 -17.35 0.05
C ASP A 519 31.50 -17.94 1.48
N PRO A 520 32.43 -18.86 1.81
CA PRO A 520 32.47 -19.52 3.11
C PRO A 520 32.73 -18.53 4.24
N ASP A 521 33.48 -17.46 3.99
CA ASP A 521 33.73 -16.39 4.95
C ASP A 521 32.45 -15.59 5.18
N TYR A 522 31.62 -15.40 4.14
CA TYR A 522 30.30 -14.80 4.29
C TYR A 522 29.33 -15.72 5.00
N ILE A 523 29.28 -17.03 4.71
CA ILE A 523 28.43 -17.99 5.45
C ILE A 523 28.82 -18.04 6.92
N ALA A 524 30.14 -18.02 7.21
CA ALA A 524 30.64 -17.88 8.57
C ALA A 524 30.20 -16.55 9.20
N LYS A 525 30.20 -15.45 8.43
CA LYS A 525 29.68 -14.15 8.88
C LYS A 525 28.15 -14.10 8.99
N ARG A 526 27.41 -14.91 8.22
CA ARG A 526 25.94 -14.99 8.17
C ARG A 526 25.37 -15.54 9.47
N ARG A 527 26.07 -16.50 10.09
CA ARG A 527 25.74 -17.04 11.42
C ARG A 527 25.71 -15.97 12.54
N TYR A 528 26.24 -14.77 12.32
CA TYR A 528 26.15 -13.65 13.27
C TYR A 528 24.84 -12.86 13.17
N TRP A 529 24.02 -13.09 12.13
CA TRP A 529 22.81 -12.30 11.85
C TRP A 529 21.52 -13.11 11.90
N GLU A 530 21.62 -14.43 11.92
CA GLU A 530 20.50 -15.35 12.09
C GLU A 530 20.16 -15.48 13.57
N ILE A 531 18.89 -15.21 13.89
CA ILE A 531 18.35 -15.52 15.22
C ILE A 531 17.90 -16.97 15.19
N PRO A 532 18.42 -17.87 16.05
CA PRO A 532 17.97 -19.25 16.05
C PRO A 532 16.46 -19.31 16.32
N SER A 533 15.72 -19.97 15.45
CA SER A 533 14.27 -20.09 15.55
C SER A 533 13.81 -21.38 16.24
N ASP A 534 14.73 -22.21 16.76
CA ASP A 534 14.36 -23.41 17.50
C ASP A 534 13.66 -23.02 18.82
N PRO A 535 12.39 -23.45 19.03
CA PRO A 535 11.64 -23.19 20.25
C PRO A 535 12.40 -23.52 21.53
N SER A 536 13.22 -24.57 21.54
CA SER A 536 13.97 -25.02 22.72
C SER A 536 15.05 -24.04 23.18
N LEU A 537 15.54 -23.19 22.28
CA LEU A 537 16.61 -22.22 22.56
C LEU A 537 16.07 -20.88 23.08
N ILE A 538 14.86 -20.50 22.67
CA ILE A 538 14.25 -19.17 22.94
C ILE A 538 14.13 -18.83 24.44
N PRO A 539 13.87 -19.78 25.37
CA PRO A 539 13.87 -19.46 26.79
C PRO A 539 15.20 -18.88 27.31
N GLY A 540 16.32 -19.20 26.65
CA GLY A 540 17.63 -18.63 26.96
C GLY A 540 17.89 -17.26 26.34
N PHE A 541 16.95 -16.71 25.57
CA PHE A 541 17.17 -15.47 24.84
C PHE A 541 16.83 -14.24 25.66
N VAL A 542 17.52 -13.15 25.35
CA VAL A 542 17.33 -11.82 25.92
C VAL A 542 17.22 -10.81 24.79
N LEU A 543 16.15 -10.01 24.84
CA LEU A 543 15.94 -8.85 23.99
C LEU A 543 16.49 -7.59 24.66
N ARG A 544 17.27 -6.79 23.93
CA ARG A 544 17.71 -5.47 24.35
C ARG A 544 17.43 -4.42 23.28
N VAL A 545 17.17 -3.20 23.71
CA VAL A 545 17.12 -2.03 22.84
C VAL A 545 18.29 -1.13 23.22
N ARG A 546 19.24 -0.97 22.30
CA ARG A 546 20.47 -0.20 22.51
C ARG A 546 20.35 1.15 21.84
N SER A 547 20.63 2.23 22.56
CA SER A 547 20.77 3.57 21.99
C SER A 547 22.25 3.89 21.78
N ASN A 548 22.62 4.21 20.55
CA ASN A 548 23.91 4.79 20.22
C ASN A 548 23.75 6.30 20.11
N GLU A 549 24.29 7.04 21.08
CA GLU A 549 24.35 8.51 20.99
C GLU A 549 25.50 8.94 20.08
N TYR A 550 25.25 9.94 19.26
CA TYR A 550 26.30 10.65 18.52
C TYR A 550 26.00 12.14 18.51
N GLU A 551 27.07 12.92 18.48
CA GLU A 551 26.99 14.37 18.37
C GLU A 551 26.70 14.73 16.91
N ILE A 552 25.59 15.42 16.69
CA ILE A 552 25.30 16.14 15.44
C ILE A 552 25.96 17.52 15.53
N GLN A 553 25.70 18.41 14.58
CA GLN A 553 26.19 19.78 14.61
C GLN A 553 25.72 20.56 15.84
N ALA A 554 26.61 21.42 16.36
CA ALA A 554 26.36 22.38 17.44
C ALA A 554 26.01 21.75 18.81
N GLY A 555 26.74 20.70 19.23
CA GLY A 555 26.60 20.14 20.58
C GLY A 555 25.30 19.36 20.81
N ARG A 556 24.53 19.09 19.76
CA ARG A 556 23.28 18.33 19.85
C ARG A 556 23.56 16.86 19.74
N LYS A 557 22.95 16.06 20.60
CA LYS A 557 23.01 14.60 20.50
C LYS A 557 21.77 14.08 19.81
N ALA A 558 21.95 13.09 18.94
CA ALA A 558 20.87 12.20 18.53
C ALA A 558 21.21 10.77 18.91
N SER A 559 20.16 9.96 19.04
CA SER A 559 20.24 8.54 19.32
C SER A 559 19.80 7.75 18.10
N TYR A 560 20.57 6.72 17.77
CA TYR A 560 20.16 5.65 16.88
C TYR A 560 19.84 4.42 17.73
N TYR A 561 18.66 3.84 17.57
CA TYR A 561 18.28 2.66 18.33
C TYR A 561 18.54 1.40 17.54
N ASN A 562 18.97 0.34 18.21
CA ASN A 562 19.14 -1.00 17.67
C ASN A 562 18.42 -2.01 18.53
N LEU A 563 17.88 -3.05 17.91
CA LEU A 563 17.29 -4.18 18.62
C LEU A 563 18.30 -5.31 18.65
N GLU A 564 18.74 -5.72 19.83
CA GLU A 564 19.71 -6.79 20.05
C GLU A 564 19.00 -8.02 20.62
N ILE A 565 19.18 -9.17 20.00
CA ILE A 565 18.76 -10.47 20.55
C ILE A 565 19.99 -11.31 20.82
N SER A 566 20.15 -11.73 22.06
CA SER A 566 21.31 -12.53 22.50
C SER A 566 20.85 -13.79 23.23
N GLY A 567 21.69 -14.83 23.23
CA GLY A 567 21.39 -16.10 23.88
C GLY A 567 22.54 -17.08 23.77
N VAL A 568 22.27 -18.35 24.10
CA VAL A 568 23.23 -19.46 23.98
C VAL A 568 22.66 -20.49 23.00
N ARG A 569 23.51 -21.01 22.11
CA ARG A 569 23.20 -22.11 21.18
C ARG A 569 24.31 -23.16 21.20
N GLU A 570 24.12 -24.28 20.50
CA GLU A 570 25.21 -25.23 20.25
C GLU A 570 26.39 -24.49 19.58
N GLY A 571 27.54 -24.48 20.26
CA GLY A 571 28.74 -23.75 19.81
C GLY A 571 28.99 -22.40 20.50
N GLY A 572 28.14 -21.96 21.44
CA GLY A 572 28.43 -20.84 22.34
C GLY A 572 27.37 -19.73 22.38
N ALA A 573 27.74 -18.60 22.97
CA ALA A 573 26.89 -17.42 23.01
C ALA A 573 26.75 -16.80 21.62
N PHE A 574 25.57 -16.25 21.32
CA PHE A 574 25.34 -15.42 20.15
C PHE A 574 24.72 -14.08 20.57
N SER A 575 24.96 -13.04 19.77
CA SER A 575 24.24 -11.78 19.83
C SER A 575 24.04 -11.29 18.40
N VAL A 576 22.78 -11.08 18.03
CA VAL A 576 22.36 -10.51 16.76
C VAL A 576 21.89 -9.10 17.05
N THR A 577 22.60 -8.11 16.51
CA THR A 577 22.14 -6.72 16.52
C THR A 577 21.45 -6.41 15.21
N LEU A 578 20.24 -5.91 15.32
CA LEU A 578 19.41 -5.47 14.22
C LEU A 578 19.41 -3.96 14.20
N SER A 579 19.79 -3.42 13.05
CA SER A 579 19.65 -1.99 12.77
C SER A 579 18.21 -1.60 13.09
N GLY A 580 18.03 -0.63 13.97
CA GLY A 580 16.69 -0.15 14.24
C GLY A 580 16.14 0.70 13.11
N PRO A 581 15.00 1.36 13.33
CA PRO A 581 14.51 2.36 12.40
C PRO A 581 15.67 3.23 11.93
N GLY A 582 15.84 3.40 10.62
CA GLY A 582 16.92 4.18 9.98
C GLY A 582 16.92 5.68 10.34
N MET A 583 16.43 6.05 11.51
CA MET A 583 16.11 7.37 11.97
C MET A 583 16.96 7.78 13.17
N GLN A 584 17.17 9.08 13.23
CA GLN A 584 17.87 9.76 14.31
C GLN A 584 16.83 10.34 15.27
N PHE A 585 16.91 9.98 16.55
CA PHE A 585 15.96 10.46 17.56
C PHE A 585 16.58 11.53 18.46
N PRO A 586 15.81 12.53 18.93
CA PRO A 586 14.41 12.79 18.56
C PRO A 586 14.26 13.23 17.10
N VAL A 587 13.18 12.79 16.44
CA VAL A 587 12.86 13.21 15.07
C VAL A 587 12.04 14.50 15.10
N TYR A 588 12.48 15.50 14.36
CA TYR A 588 11.79 16.79 14.23
C TYR A 588 11.34 17.03 12.79
N SER A 589 10.28 17.82 12.62
CA SER A 589 9.89 18.31 11.30
C SER A 589 10.97 19.23 10.72
N LEU A 590 10.98 19.41 9.40
CA LEU A 590 11.96 20.29 8.73
C LEU A 590 11.89 21.72 9.27
N LYS A 591 10.67 22.23 9.48
CA LYS A 591 10.43 23.55 10.06
C LYS A 591 11.05 23.66 11.46
N ARG A 592 10.76 22.68 12.33
CA ARG A 592 11.28 22.67 13.70
C ARG A 592 12.79 22.54 13.74
N THR A 593 13.36 21.70 12.87
CA THR A 593 14.80 21.54 12.67
C THR A 593 15.45 22.89 12.33
N GLN A 594 14.88 23.63 11.37
CA GLN A 594 15.37 24.96 10.99
C GLN A 594 15.29 25.97 12.14
N GLU A 595 14.20 25.97 12.92
CA GLU A 595 14.08 26.82 14.11
C GLU A 595 15.16 26.53 15.14
N LEU A 596 15.40 25.24 15.40
CA LEU A 596 16.42 24.80 16.34
C LEU A 596 17.82 25.22 15.85
N PHE A 597 18.14 25.12 14.56
CA PHE A 597 19.48 25.45 14.04
C PHE A 597 19.76 26.95 13.83
N LYS A 598 18.77 27.83 13.99
CA LYS A 598 19.03 29.28 14.06
C LYS A 598 19.88 29.54 15.31
N LYS A 599 21.15 29.92 15.12
CA LYS A 599 22.04 30.30 16.22
C LYS A 599 21.32 31.34 17.09
N PRO A 600 21.31 31.22 18.42
CA PRO A 600 20.92 32.33 19.27
C PRO A 600 21.90 33.48 18.96
N ASN A 601 21.35 34.58 18.44
CA ASN A 601 22.09 35.82 18.23
C ASN A 601 22.47 36.44 19.57
#